data_AF-A0A246JXW9-F1
#
_entry.id   AF-A0A246JXW9-F1
#
_cell.length_a   1.000
_cell.length_b   1.000
_cell.length_c   1.000
_cell.angle_alpha   90.00
_cell.angle_beta   90.00
_cell.angle_gamma   90.00
#
_symmetry.space_group_name_H-M   'P 1'
#
loop_
_entity.id
_entity.type
_entity.pdbx_description
1 polymer ?
#
loop_
_entity_poly.entity_id
_entity_poly.type
_entity_poly.pdbx_seq_one_letter_code
_entity_poly.pdbx_strand_id
1 'polypeptide(L)'
;MPTPFFADMVRELCQEGGTGPLTPAGAVPGHRRFADAVPVGVAFHYTIAGIAHPGQWEVGTGQIDGGGRLVREQVMSSSNTDATVDFAPGLKTIALTVAARWFAASEAADAALASAIQTRQPLSTAHAGASVGASEDLLTVRRGTGWVNIPLATLPFRDADGRHVLSGGLSAQNGSAATPSIGFAGDTDTGLFRPGANMVATATAGAERARIDAAGNMGIGTSSPTSRLHVVGGGAAGPVHCDVSYASIGDTTTALRSSLNGGAGGGYLSGYSNDANLAHNCEFISGSGWIARGAVASRHTQEGGAHSWFGNAGLTAHGSFVPTERLRLEVGGTLRAASDNSQALGGASFRWAVVYAGTGAINTSDAREKAWRGSATPAEMRAARRIMDELGFYQWNHAIAAKGVNGARRHFGVRAQAIWAIMAAEGLIDPLDADGRPGDTAYAFLCWDEWLDGTDGADGADDPAIRRDRFGIRPDQLALFLIAAQEQRIAALEAAA
;
A
#
# COMPACT_ATOMS: atom_id res chain seq x y z
N MET A 1 19.67 77.60 -5.07
CA MET A 1 20.08 79.01 -5.21
C MET A 1 18.90 79.78 -5.80
N PRO A 2 18.63 81.03 -5.39
CA PRO A 2 17.62 81.84 -6.07
C PRO A 2 18.01 81.99 -7.55
N THR A 3 17.05 81.85 -8.46
CA THR A 3 17.27 81.95 -9.90
C THR A 3 17.44 83.43 -10.27
N PRO A 4 18.62 83.87 -10.72
CA PRO A 4 18.80 85.25 -11.17
C PRO A 4 17.94 85.52 -12.41
N PHE A 5 17.50 86.76 -12.57
CA PHE A 5 16.73 87.19 -13.73
C PHE A 5 17.64 87.44 -14.93
N PHE A 6 17.15 87.07 -16.12
CA PHE A 6 17.86 87.24 -17.39
C PHE A 6 16.99 88.03 -18.37
N ALA A 7 17.61 88.96 -19.08
CA ALA A 7 17.01 89.65 -20.21
C ALA A 7 18.07 90.00 -21.25
N ASP A 8 17.69 89.94 -22.52
CA ASP A 8 18.59 90.19 -23.63
C ASP A 8 18.79 91.69 -23.87
N MET A 9 20.01 92.03 -24.33
CA MET A 9 20.39 93.35 -24.81
C MET A 9 20.24 94.48 -23.77
N VAL A 10 20.41 94.23 -22.47
CA VAL A 10 20.31 95.27 -21.44
C VAL A 10 21.68 95.90 -21.15
N ARG A 11 21.86 97.17 -21.52
CA ARG A 11 23.08 97.94 -21.26
C ARG A 11 22.79 99.44 -21.23
N GLU A 12 23.21 100.12 -20.17
CA GLU A 12 23.02 101.55 -19.97
C GLU A 12 24.33 102.26 -19.63
N LEU A 13 24.34 103.57 -19.86
CA LEU A 13 25.41 104.45 -19.40
C LEU A 13 25.16 104.86 -17.95
N CYS A 14 26.21 105.15 -17.20
CA CYS A 14 26.14 105.75 -15.88
C CYS A 14 27.29 106.75 -15.73
N GLN A 15 27.07 107.87 -15.03
CA GLN A 15 28.09 108.90 -14.81
C GLN A 15 28.47 109.05 -13.33
N GLU A 16 27.63 108.58 -12.42
CA GLU A 16 27.83 108.69 -10.97
C GLU A 16 29.04 107.88 -10.51
N GLY A 17 29.73 108.37 -9.49
CA GLY A 17 30.82 107.68 -8.82
C GLY A 17 30.40 107.14 -7.44
N GLY A 18 31.30 106.41 -6.78
CA GLY A 18 31.13 105.92 -5.43
C GLY A 18 31.10 104.39 -5.29
N THR A 19 31.02 103.96 -4.04
CA THR A 19 30.80 102.57 -3.61
C THR A 19 29.32 102.21 -3.44
N GLY A 20 28.42 103.19 -3.54
CA GLY A 20 26.97 103.02 -3.38
C GLY A 20 26.22 102.56 -4.64
N PRO A 21 24.86 102.63 -4.61
CA PRO A 21 24.03 102.38 -5.78
C PRO A 21 24.34 103.36 -6.91
N LEU A 22 24.29 102.89 -8.15
CA LEU A 22 24.63 103.67 -9.34
C LEU A 22 23.39 103.88 -10.19
N THR A 23 23.09 105.13 -10.56
CA THR A 23 21.92 105.47 -11.38
C THR A 23 22.23 105.28 -12.87
N PRO A 24 21.53 104.39 -13.59
CA PRO A 24 21.60 104.33 -15.04
C PRO A 24 21.03 105.62 -15.66
N ALA A 25 21.77 106.20 -16.61
CA ALA A 25 21.46 107.47 -17.26
C ALA A 25 20.81 107.29 -18.66
N GLY A 26 20.63 106.06 -19.12
CA GLY A 26 19.98 105.71 -20.38
C GLY A 26 20.67 104.58 -21.15
N ALA A 27 19.90 103.89 -21.99
CA ALA A 27 20.38 102.80 -22.82
C ALA A 27 21.48 103.22 -23.80
N VAL A 28 22.51 102.38 -23.91
CA VAL A 28 23.49 102.46 -25.00
C VAL A 28 22.76 102.20 -26.32
N PRO A 29 23.12 102.84 -27.45
CA PRO A 29 22.50 102.56 -28.74
C PRO A 29 22.41 101.06 -29.05
N GLY A 30 21.25 100.61 -29.50
CA GLY A 30 20.96 99.20 -29.76
C GLY A 30 20.73 98.34 -28.51
N HIS A 31 20.62 98.91 -27.31
CA HIS A 31 20.33 98.18 -26.07
C HIS A 31 19.05 98.70 -25.40
N ARG A 32 18.56 97.94 -24.41
CA ARG A 32 17.39 98.21 -23.58
C ARG A 32 17.81 98.79 -22.23
N ARG A 33 16.91 99.57 -21.62
CA ARG A 33 17.11 100.09 -20.27
C ARG A 33 16.90 98.99 -19.23
N PHE A 34 17.56 99.10 -18.08
CA PHE A 34 17.31 98.22 -16.95
C PHE A 34 15.87 98.36 -16.44
N ALA A 35 15.35 99.59 -16.35
CA ALA A 35 13.99 99.87 -15.89
C ALA A 35 12.89 99.21 -16.76
N ASP A 36 13.16 98.97 -18.04
CA ASP A 36 12.20 98.36 -18.98
C ASP A 36 12.33 96.83 -19.06
N ALA A 37 13.40 96.27 -18.51
CA ALA A 37 13.77 94.87 -18.74
C ALA A 37 13.85 94.07 -17.43
N VAL A 38 14.30 94.68 -16.34
CA VAL A 38 14.50 94.03 -15.05
C VAL A 38 13.49 94.56 -14.04
N PRO A 39 12.60 93.69 -13.48
CA PRO A 39 11.69 94.12 -12.44
C PRO A 39 12.44 94.63 -11.19
N VAL A 40 11.91 95.68 -10.57
CA VAL A 40 12.45 96.25 -9.33
C VAL A 40 12.53 95.19 -8.24
N GLY A 41 13.66 95.13 -7.53
CA GLY A 41 13.89 94.18 -6.43
C GLY A 41 14.18 92.73 -6.84
N VAL A 42 14.38 92.46 -8.13
CA VAL A 42 14.76 91.11 -8.61
C VAL A 42 16.26 91.05 -8.81
N ALA A 43 16.91 90.02 -8.24
CA ALA A 43 18.34 89.77 -8.38
C ALA A 43 18.71 89.40 -9.81
N PHE A 44 19.72 90.07 -10.35
CA PHE A 44 20.35 89.74 -11.63
C PHE A 44 21.86 89.90 -11.54
N HIS A 45 22.56 89.34 -12.52
CA HIS A 45 24.00 89.52 -12.65
C HIS A 45 24.28 90.77 -13.49
N TYR A 46 25.11 91.66 -12.98
CA TYR A 46 25.55 92.86 -13.68
C TYR A 46 27.04 92.80 -14.00
N THR A 47 27.43 93.59 -14.98
CA THR A 47 28.81 94.04 -15.18
C THR A 47 28.84 95.55 -15.32
N ILE A 48 29.85 96.16 -14.72
CA ILE A 48 30.16 97.57 -14.84
C ILE A 48 31.55 97.67 -15.44
N ALA A 49 31.71 98.49 -16.48
CA ALA A 49 33.00 98.79 -17.08
C ALA A 49 33.11 100.30 -17.30
N GLY A 50 34.14 100.90 -16.71
CA GLY A 50 34.47 102.31 -16.91
C GLY A 50 34.83 102.59 -18.38
N ILE A 51 34.25 103.65 -18.96
CA ILE A 51 34.67 104.15 -20.28
C ILE A 51 35.69 105.27 -20.08
N ALA A 52 35.40 106.23 -19.19
CA ALA A 52 36.35 107.29 -18.84
C ALA A 52 37.55 106.76 -18.02
N HIS A 53 37.33 105.67 -17.27
CA HIS A 53 38.36 105.00 -16.46
C HIS A 53 38.39 103.50 -16.77
N PRO A 54 39.05 103.06 -17.86
CA PRO A 54 39.00 101.68 -18.34
C PRO A 54 39.50 100.62 -17.35
N GLY A 55 40.33 101.02 -16.38
CA GLY A 55 40.82 100.12 -15.32
C GLY A 55 39.78 99.79 -14.24
N GLN A 56 38.64 100.50 -14.19
CA GLN A 56 37.58 100.25 -13.23
C GLN A 56 36.52 99.34 -13.84
N TRP A 57 36.39 98.11 -13.34
CA TRP A 57 35.36 97.19 -13.76
C TRP A 57 34.93 96.27 -12.62
N GLU A 58 33.68 95.81 -12.67
CA GLU A 58 33.09 94.96 -11.66
C GLU A 58 32.06 94.02 -12.30
N VAL A 59 31.95 92.80 -11.79
CA VAL A 59 30.91 91.83 -12.12
C VAL A 59 30.36 91.33 -10.80
N GLY A 60 29.04 91.34 -10.65
CA GLY A 60 28.40 90.95 -9.40
C GLY A 60 26.93 90.61 -9.58
N THR A 61 26.25 90.38 -8.47
CA THR A 61 24.78 90.33 -8.42
C THR A 61 24.26 91.59 -7.76
N GLY A 62 23.16 92.10 -8.31
CA GLY A 62 22.53 93.31 -7.84
C GLY A 62 21.07 93.34 -8.23
N GLN A 63 20.42 94.45 -7.87
CA GLN A 63 19.01 94.70 -8.12
C GLN A 63 18.81 96.15 -8.55
N ILE A 64 17.73 96.43 -9.27
CA ILE A 64 17.27 97.80 -9.47
C ILE A 64 16.35 98.16 -8.30
N ASP A 65 16.66 99.24 -7.57
CA ASP A 65 15.81 99.73 -6.48
C ASP A 65 14.58 100.49 -7.01
N GLY A 66 13.64 100.85 -6.11
CA GLY A 66 12.45 101.62 -6.49
C GLY A 66 12.74 103.03 -7.04
N GLY A 67 13.99 103.51 -6.92
CA GLY A 67 14.48 104.74 -7.53
C GLY A 67 15.19 104.53 -8.87
N GLY A 68 15.19 103.32 -9.41
CA GLY A 68 15.84 102.98 -10.69
C GLY A 68 17.36 102.80 -10.60
N ARG A 69 17.94 102.74 -9.40
CA ARG A 69 19.40 102.64 -9.21
C ARG A 69 19.83 101.19 -9.11
N LEU A 70 20.97 100.85 -9.70
CA LEU A 70 21.62 99.57 -9.49
C LEU A 70 22.20 99.51 -8.09
N VAL A 71 21.59 98.70 -7.23
CA VAL A 71 22.14 98.29 -5.92
C VAL A 71 23.04 97.09 -6.14
N ARG A 72 24.31 97.22 -5.74
CA ARG A 72 25.33 96.18 -5.86
C ARG A 72 25.33 95.33 -4.59
N GLU A 73 24.70 94.15 -4.65
CA GLU A 73 24.51 93.30 -3.48
C GLU A 73 25.75 92.45 -3.17
N GLN A 74 26.34 91.84 -4.19
CA GLN A 74 27.52 91.01 -4.03
C GLN A 74 28.44 91.15 -5.24
N VAL A 75 29.69 91.50 -5.00
CA VAL A 75 30.73 91.46 -6.03
C VAL A 75 31.23 90.03 -6.19
N MET A 76 31.33 89.58 -7.43
CA MET A 76 31.81 88.24 -7.78
C MET A 76 33.20 88.28 -8.38
N SER A 77 33.50 89.30 -9.18
CA SER A 77 34.86 89.61 -9.59
C SER A 77 35.00 91.09 -9.93
N SER A 78 36.15 91.69 -9.64
CA SER A 78 36.35 93.11 -9.90
C SER A 78 37.80 93.51 -10.06
N SER A 79 38.01 94.73 -10.57
CA SER A 79 39.30 95.40 -10.58
C SER A 79 39.81 95.79 -9.18
N ASN A 80 39.04 95.54 -8.11
CA ASN A 80 39.40 95.83 -6.72
C ASN A 80 39.53 94.54 -5.90
N THR A 81 40.28 93.56 -6.41
CA THR A 81 40.49 92.25 -5.74
C THR A 81 39.18 91.59 -5.30
N ASP A 82 38.20 91.57 -6.22
CA ASP A 82 36.85 91.04 -6.03
C ASP A 82 36.02 91.74 -4.93
N ALA A 83 36.45 92.90 -4.43
CA ALA A 83 35.66 93.79 -3.59
C ALA A 83 34.90 94.85 -4.43
N THR A 84 33.95 95.54 -3.80
CA THR A 84 33.22 96.67 -4.42
C THR A 84 34.18 97.74 -4.91
N VAL A 85 34.05 98.13 -6.18
CA VAL A 85 34.85 99.18 -6.82
C VAL A 85 34.27 100.54 -6.46
N ASP A 86 35.12 101.44 -5.97
CA ASP A 86 34.79 102.86 -5.85
C ASP A 86 34.95 103.54 -7.21
N PHE A 87 33.85 103.67 -7.95
CA PHE A 87 33.90 104.22 -9.30
C PHE A 87 34.15 105.73 -9.25
N ALA A 88 35.09 106.23 -10.06
CA ALA A 88 35.24 107.68 -10.21
C ALA A 88 34.07 108.26 -11.02
N PRO A 89 33.64 109.52 -10.78
CA PRO A 89 32.68 110.20 -11.65
C PRO A 89 33.18 110.23 -13.09
N GLY A 90 32.31 109.91 -14.05
CA GLY A 90 32.69 109.75 -15.46
C GLY A 90 31.93 108.61 -16.12
N LEU A 91 31.92 108.59 -17.46
CA LEU A 91 31.12 107.63 -18.23
C LEU A 91 31.56 106.19 -17.94
N LYS A 92 30.60 105.33 -17.61
CA LYS A 92 30.75 103.87 -17.50
C LYS A 92 29.55 103.18 -18.12
N THR A 93 29.71 101.94 -18.53
CA THR A 93 28.59 101.09 -18.97
C THR A 93 28.24 100.09 -17.90
N ILE A 94 26.95 99.95 -17.64
CA ILE A 94 26.36 98.91 -16.82
C ILE A 94 25.62 97.97 -17.79
N ALA A 95 25.85 96.66 -17.71
CA ALA A 95 25.15 95.67 -18.54
C ALA A 95 24.66 94.49 -17.69
N LEU A 96 23.55 93.89 -18.09
CA LEU A 96 23.12 92.60 -17.57
C LEU A 96 23.98 91.52 -18.24
N THR A 97 24.63 90.67 -17.46
CA THR A 97 25.47 89.58 -17.98
C THR A 97 25.29 88.34 -17.12
N VAL A 98 25.97 87.22 -17.41
CA VAL A 98 26.04 86.06 -16.52
C VAL A 98 27.45 85.93 -15.97
N ALA A 99 27.60 85.80 -14.66
CA ALA A 99 28.92 85.57 -14.06
C ALA A 99 29.37 84.12 -14.32
N ALA A 100 30.61 83.92 -14.77
CA ALA A 100 31.18 82.59 -15.06
C ALA A 100 31.10 81.63 -13.85
N ARG A 101 31.17 82.17 -12.63
CA ARG A 101 31.06 81.40 -11.38
C ARG A 101 29.70 80.71 -11.20
N TRP A 102 28.63 81.25 -11.79
CA TRP A 102 27.30 80.61 -11.77
C TRP A 102 27.28 79.32 -12.60
N PHE A 103 27.90 79.31 -13.79
CA PHE A 103 28.01 78.12 -14.62
C PHE A 103 28.77 76.99 -13.91
N ALA A 104 29.93 77.30 -13.31
CA ALA A 104 30.73 76.31 -12.59
C ALA A 104 29.97 75.68 -11.40
N ALA A 105 29.13 76.45 -10.71
CA ALA A 105 28.32 75.94 -9.61
C ALA A 105 27.16 75.04 -10.10
N SER A 106 26.56 75.35 -11.25
CA SER A 106 25.50 74.52 -11.84
C SER A 106 26.03 73.17 -12.31
N GLU A 107 27.19 73.15 -12.98
CA GLU A 107 27.82 71.92 -13.46
C GLU A 107 28.19 70.96 -12.32
N ALA A 108 28.69 71.50 -11.19
CA ALA A 108 29.01 70.69 -10.02
C ALA A 108 27.77 70.04 -9.37
N ALA A 109 26.63 70.72 -9.40
CA ALA A 109 25.37 70.18 -8.86
C ALA A 109 24.83 69.03 -9.74
N ASP A 110 24.93 69.16 -11.07
CA ASP A 110 24.53 68.10 -12.00
C ASP A 110 25.40 66.84 -11.85
N ALA A 111 26.72 67.01 -11.70
CA ALA A 111 27.63 65.88 -11.46
C ALA A 111 27.32 65.14 -10.14
N ALA A 112 26.97 65.89 -9.09
CA ALA A 112 26.57 65.31 -7.80
C ALA A 112 25.24 64.54 -7.90
N LEU A 113 24.26 65.08 -8.64
CA LEU A 113 22.99 64.41 -8.90
C LEU A 113 23.18 63.11 -9.70
N ALA A 114 24.00 63.15 -10.76
CA ALA A 114 24.31 61.96 -11.56
C ALA A 114 24.95 60.86 -10.70
N SER A 115 25.91 61.21 -9.84
CA SER A 115 26.54 60.28 -8.90
C SER A 115 25.53 59.69 -7.90
N ALA A 116 24.63 60.52 -7.36
CA ALA A 116 23.61 60.07 -6.41
C ALA A 116 22.62 59.07 -7.06
N ILE A 117 22.21 59.32 -8.30
CA ILE A 117 21.32 58.42 -9.06
C ILE A 117 21.99 57.06 -9.30
N GLN A 118 23.27 57.05 -9.68
CA GLN A 118 23.99 55.81 -10.00
C GLN A 118 24.11 54.85 -8.80
N THR A 119 24.04 55.36 -7.57
CA THR A 119 24.06 54.53 -6.34
C THR A 119 22.70 53.95 -5.94
N ARG A 120 21.61 54.38 -6.59
CA ARG A 120 20.26 53.90 -6.32
C ARG A 120 19.87 52.82 -7.32
N GLN A 121 19.12 51.82 -6.86
CA GLN A 121 18.57 50.78 -7.73
C GLN A 121 17.58 51.43 -8.73
N PRO A 122 17.59 51.08 -10.03
CA PRO A 122 16.53 51.46 -10.95
C PRO A 122 15.23 50.82 -10.44
N LEU A 123 14.33 51.64 -9.90
CA LEU A 123 13.01 51.15 -9.52
C LEU A 123 12.22 50.98 -10.82
N SER A 124 12.06 49.73 -11.25
CA SER A 124 11.21 49.35 -12.37
C SER A 124 9.74 49.53 -11.98
N THR A 125 9.27 50.77 -11.89
CA THR A 125 7.85 51.09 -11.62
C THR A 125 7.00 51.11 -12.90
N ALA A 126 7.62 50.91 -14.07
CA ALA A 126 6.96 50.99 -15.38
C ALA A 126 6.72 49.64 -16.06
N HIS A 127 7.18 48.52 -15.49
CA HIS A 127 6.96 47.18 -16.07
C HIS A 127 5.72 46.52 -15.48
N ALA A 128 4.98 45.78 -16.30
CA ALA A 128 3.83 44.99 -15.85
C ALA A 128 4.29 43.85 -14.92
N GLY A 129 3.53 43.58 -13.86
CA GLY A 129 3.78 42.44 -12.98
C GLY A 129 3.43 41.11 -13.65
N ALA A 130 4.23 40.09 -13.42
CA ALA A 130 3.92 38.70 -13.81
C ALA A 130 3.17 37.99 -12.67
N SER A 131 2.19 37.14 -13.00
CA SER A 131 1.45 36.34 -12.02
C SER A 131 2.15 35.04 -11.60
N VAL A 132 3.15 34.61 -12.36
CA VAL A 132 4.02 33.45 -12.11
C VAL A 132 5.45 33.77 -12.53
N GLY A 133 6.45 33.15 -11.90
CA GLY A 133 7.86 33.30 -12.26
C GLY A 133 8.35 32.18 -13.18
N ALA A 134 9.27 32.50 -14.09
CA ALA A 134 10.01 31.54 -14.91
C ALA A 134 11.27 31.01 -14.18
N SER A 135 11.82 29.88 -14.63
CA SER A 135 13.01 29.27 -14.01
C SER A 135 14.27 30.13 -14.06
N GLU A 136 14.34 31.00 -15.07
CA GLU A 136 15.40 31.96 -15.33
C GLU A 136 15.18 33.33 -14.65
N ASP A 137 14.05 33.53 -13.96
CA ASP A 137 13.79 34.79 -13.25
C ASP A 137 14.80 34.99 -12.12
N LEU A 138 15.19 36.25 -11.90
CA LEU A 138 16.19 36.63 -10.90
C LEU A 138 15.59 37.64 -9.90
N LEU A 139 15.78 37.38 -8.61
CA LEU A 139 15.58 38.38 -7.57
C LEU A 139 16.93 39.03 -7.24
N THR A 140 17.09 40.32 -7.59
CA THR A 140 18.27 41.09 -7.22
C THR A 140 18.15 41.58 -5.78
N VAL A 141 19.07 41.18 -4.91
CA VAL A 141 19.11 41.60 -3.50
C VAL A 141 20.44 42.29 -3.18
N ARG A 142 20.43 43.17 -2.18
CA ARG A 142 21.66 43.79 -1.68
C ARG A 142 22.40 42.80 -0.77
N ARG A 143 23.70 42.60 -1.02
CA ARG A 143 24.59 41.81 -0.17
C ARG A 143 25.84 42.63 0.13
N GLY A 144 25.93 43.12 1.37
CA GLY A 144 26.96 44.08 1.77
C GLY A 144 26.84 45.38 0.99
N THR A 145 27.95 45.83 0.40
CA THR A 145 27.99 47.05 -0.44
C THR A 145 27.56 46.81 -1.89
N GLY A 146 27.37 45.56 -2.32
CA GLY A 146 27.03 45.19 -3.69
C GLY A 146 25.62 44.63 -3.88
N TRP A 147 25.27 44.39 -5.13
CA TRP A 147 24.03 43.74 -5.54
C TRP A 147 24.35 42.35 -6.10
N VAL A 148 23.54 41.36 -5.75
CA VAL A 148 23.66 39.98 -6.25
C VAL A 148 22.32 39.51 -6.78
N ASN A 149 22.34 38.75 -7.88
CA ASN A 149 21.17 38.09 -8.42
C ASN A 149 21.02 36.71 -7.75
N ILE A 150 19.87 36.47 -7.14
CA ILE A 150 19.47 35.17 -6.64
C ILE A 150 18.46 34.60 -7.64
N PRO A 151 18.76 33.48 -8.33
CA PRO A 151 17.78 32.85 -9.21
C PRO A 151 16.53 32.45 -8.43
N LEU A 152 15.34 32.73 -8.94
CA LEU A 152 14.08 32.36 -8.29
C LEU A 152 14.00 30.84 -8.09
N ALA A 153 14.64 30.07 -8.96
CA ALA A 153 14.83 28.62 -8.83
C ALA A 153 15.58 28.15 -7.58
N THR A 154 16.31 29.04 -6.90
CA THR A 154 17.00 28.75 -5.64
C THR A 154 16.17 29.08 -4.40
N LEU A 155 15.05 29.77 -4.58
CA LEU A 155 14.05 29.96 -3.55
C LEU A 155 13.03 28.82 -3.64
N PRO A 156 12.36 28.41 -2.54
CA PRO A 156 11.25 27.47 -2.63
C PRO A 156 10.04 28.15 -3.28
N PHE A 157 10.13 28.44 -4.58
CA PHE A 157 9.02 28.98 -5.36
C PHE A 157 8.04 27.86 -5.70
N ARG A 158 6.76 28.22 -5.76
CA ARG A 158 5.72 27.34 -6.29
C ARG A 158 5.67 27.54 -7.80
N ASP A 159 5.68 26.46 -8.57
CA ASP A 159 5.38 26.52 -9.99
C ASP A 159 3.89 26.86 -10.23
N ALA A 160 3.48 26.93 -11.50
CA ALA A 160 2.10 27.21 -11.89
C ALA A 160 1.09 26.19 -11.34
N ASP A 161 1.56 24.98 -10.97
CA ASP A 161 0.75 23.91 -10.38
C ASP A 161 0.78 23.93 -8.84
N GLY A 162 1.44 24.91 -8.22
CA GLY A 162 1.52 25.05 -6.77
C GLY A 162 2.58 24.16 -6.10
N ARG A 163 3.45 23.49 -6.87
CA ARG A 163 4.48 22.58 -6.34
C ARG A 163 5.77 23.32 -6.03
N HIS A 164 6.40 22.97 -4.91
CA HIS A 164 7.75 23.44 -4.61
C HIS A 164 8.75 22.68 -5.48
N VAL A 165 9.39 23.38 -6.43
CA VAL A 165 10.43 22.79 -7.27
C VAL A 165 11.76 22.84 -6.52
N LEU A 166 12.34 21.66 -6.25
CA LEU A 166 13.61 21.53 -5.55
C LEU A 166 14.66 21.00 -6.53
N SER A 167 15.76 21.74 -6.69
CA SER A 167 16.95 21.29 -7.45
C SER A 167 17.90 20.43 -6.61
N GLY A 168 17.65 20.31 -5.30
CA GLY A 168 18.38 19.47 -4.35
C GLY A 168 17.46 18.63 -3.46
N GLY A 169 18.04 17.87 -2.52
CA GLY A 169 17.27 17.03 -1.59
C GLY A 169 16.40 17.83 -0.60
N LEU A 170 15.26 17.27 -0.21
CA LEU A 170 14.41 17.81 0.85
C LEU A 170 14.90 17.35 2.23
N SER A 171 15.45 18.27 3.03
CA SER A 171 15.81 18.02 4.42
C SER A 171 14.73 18.54 5.36
N ALA A 172 14.00 17.64 6.02
CA ALA A 172 12.98 17.97 7.02
C ALA A 172 13.51 17.77 8.44
N GLN A 173 12.93 18.47 9.42
CA GLN A 173 13.19 18.20 10.85
C GLN A 173 12.64 16.82 11.25
N ASN A 174 12.92 16.33 12.46
CA ASN A 174 12.49 14.99 12.87
C ASN A 174 10.96 14.82 12.90
N GLY A 175 10.21 15.83 13.39
CA GLY A 175 8.76 15.72 13.55
C GLY A 175 8.33 14.66 14.57
N SER A 176 7.01 14.43 14.67
CA SER A 176 6.40 13.39 15.49
C SER A 176 5.18 12.80 14.78
N ALA A 177 4.55 11.76 15.34
CA ALA A 177 3.31 11.23 14.78
C ALA A 177 2.17 12.27 14.82
N ALA A 178 2.09 13.10 15.87
CA ALA A 178 1.10 14.15 16.00
C ALA A 178 1.40 15.38 15.11
N THR A 179 2.66 15.52 14.69
CA THR A 179 3.15 16.65 13.89
C THR A 179 4.23 16.17 12.92
N PRO A 180 3.84 15.51 11.81
CA PRO A 180 4.81 15.01 10.83
C PRO A 180 5.60 16.16 10.20
N SER A 181 6.89 15.93 9.93
CA SER A 181 7.75 16.99 9.38
C SER A 181 7.56 17.20 7.87
N ILE A 182 7.01 16.20 7.18
CA ILE A 182 6.47 16.32 5.83
C ILE A 182 4.99 15.95 5.93
N GLY A 183 4.12 16.95 5.90
CA GLY A 183 2.67 16.79 6.03
C GLY A 183 1.90 17.55 4.95
N PHE A 184 0.58 17.61 5.08
CA PHE A 184 -0.31 18.24 4.11
C PHE A 184 -0.92 19.53 4.67
N ALA A 185 -1.12 20.53 3.81
CA ALA A 185 -1.76 21.77 4.24
C ALA A 185 -3.20 21.48 4.67
N GLY A 186 -3.57 21.87 5.90
CA GLY A 186 -4.90 21.62 6.47
C GLY A 186 -5.07 20.27 7.17
N ASP A 187 -4.09 19.37 7.07
CA ASP A 187 -4.03 18.10 7.81
C ASP A 187 -2.65 17.99 8.46
N THR A 188 -2.57 18.47 9.70
CA THR A 188 -1.30 18.61 10.42
C THR A 188 -0.83 17.32 11.09
N ASP A 189 -1.64 16.27 11.04
CA ASP A 189 -1.41 15.02 11.79
C ASP A 189 -1.28 13.79 10.87
N THR A 190 -1.25 14.03 9.55
CA THR A 190 -1.00 13.04 8.50
C THR A 190 0.28 13.38 7.73
N GLY A 191 1.19 12.40 7.61
CA GLY A 191 2.44 12.62 6.88
C GLY A 191 3.58 11.65 7.21
N LEU A 192 4.79 12.06 6.86
CA LEU A 192 6.05 11.36 7.12
C LEU A 192 6.85 12.07 8.22
N PHE A 193 7.46 11.29 9.10
CA PHE A 193 8.32 11.79 10.17
C PHE A 193 9.47 10.82 10.48
N ARG A 194 10.46 11.31 11.22
CA ARG A 194 11.63 10.55 11.66
C ARG A 194 11.54 10.33 13.18
N PRO A 195 11.09 9.16 13.64
CA PRO A 195 10.91 8.86 15.06
C PRO A 195 12.23 8.65 15.83
N GLY A 196 13.35 8.48 15.12
CA GLY A 196 14.65 8.20 15.72
C GLY A 196 15.79 8.20 14.70
N ALA A 197 17.00 7.84 15.14
CA ALA A 197 18.15 7.75 14.24
C ALA A 197 17.97 6.60 13.25
N ASN A 198 18.14 6.86 11.95
CA ASN A 198 18.04 5.90 10.86
C ASN A 198 16.65 5.23 10.75
N MET A 199 15.59 5.96 11.11
CA MET A 199 14.21 5.47 11.04
C MET A 199 13.35 6.40 10.20
N VAL A 200 12.28 5.86 9.61
CA VAL A 200 11.23 6.63 8.94
C VAL A 200 9.88 6.04 9.32
N ALA A 201 8.88 6.89 9.56
CA ALA A 201 7.54 6.47 9.91
C ALA A 201 6.47 7.32 9.22
N THR A 202 5.30 6.72 9.04
CA THR A 202 4.09 7.37 8.57
C THR A 202 3.11 7.56 9.72
N ALA A 203 2.39 8.68 9.71
CA ALA A 203 1.31 8.95 10.63
C ALA A 203 0.01 9.30 9.88
N THR A 204 -1.11 8.92 10.47
CA THR A 204 -2.45 9.41 10.11
C THR A 204 -3.24 9.63 11.38
N ALA A 205 -4.05 10.70 11.45
CA ALA A 205 -4.80 11.06 12.66
C ALA A 205 -3.92 11.12 13.92
N GLY A 206 -2.69 11.63 13.76
CA GLY A 206 -1.76 11.88 14.86
C GLY A 206 -1.07 10.66 15.47
N ALA A 207 -1.20 9.48 14.86
CA ALA A 207 -0.62 8.24 15.39
C ALA A 207 0.22 7.51 14.34
N GLU A 208 1.31 6.89 14.79
CA GLU A 208 2.22 6.08 13.95
C GLU A 208 1.46 4.87 13.40
N ARG A 209 1.52 4.70 12.07
CA ARG A 209 0.85 3.58 11.37
C ARG A 209 1.83 2.55 10.88
N ALA A 210 2.95 3.00 10.33
CA ALA A 210 4.03 2.13 9.89
C ALA A 210 5.38 2.79 10.11
N ARG A 211 6.41 1.96 10.28
CA ARG A 211 7.80 2.40 10.40
C ARG A 211 8.76 1.45 9.71
N ILE A 212 9.92 1.97 9.34
CA ILE A 212 11.13 1.17 9.13
C ILE A 212 12.13 1.61 10.20
N ASP A 213 12.58 0.67 11.02
CA ASP A 213 13.54 0.94 12.10
C ASP A 213 14.99 0.98 11.60
N ALA A 214 15.93 1.25 12.51
CA ALA A 214 17.36 1.32 12.20
C ALA A 214 17.99 -0.02 11.78
N ALA A 215 17.32 -1.15 12.06
CA ALA A 215 17.75 -2.49 11.66
C ALA A 215 17.17 -2.91 10.29
N GLY A 216 16.31 -2.06 9.69
CA GLY A 216 15.62 -2.35 8.44
C GLY A 216 14.43 -3.30 8.63
N ASN A 217 13.79 -3.27 9.80
CA ASN A 217 12.56 -3.98 10.08
C ASN A 217 11.36 -3.07 9.79
N MET A 218 10.41 -3.57 9.01
CA MET A 218 9.15 -2.87 8.73
C MET A 218 8.10 -3.24 9.78
N GLY A 219 7.65 -2.26 10.56
CA GLY A 219 6.54 -2.38 11.49
C GLY A 219 5.26 -1.77 10.92
N ILE A 220 4.12 -2.45 11.05
CA ILE A 220 2.79 -1.90 10.78
C ILE A 220 1.95 -2.09 12.05
N GLY A 221 1.37 -1.02 12.59
CA GLY A 221 0.63 -1.05 13.86
C GLY A 221 1.49 -1.24 15.12
N THR A 222 2.82 -1.18 15.00
CA THR A 222 3.77 -1.29 16.12
C THR A 222 4.95 -0.33 15.94
N SER A 223 5.36 0.30 17.04
CA SER A 223 6.57 1.14 17.09
C SER A 223 7.85 0.33 17.39
N SER A 224 7.71 -0.96 17.72
CA SER A 224 8.83 -1.84 18.08
C SER A 224 8.80 -3.13 17.26
N PRO A 225 9.11 -3.07 15.95
CA PRO A 225 9.17 -4.26 15.11
C PRO A 225 10.30 -5.20 15.57
N THR A 226 10.02 -6.49 15.66
CA THR A 226 10.98 -7.52 16.13
C THR A 226 11.43 -8.46 14.99
N SER A 227 10.93 -8.26 13.78
CA SER A 227 11.19 -9.06 12.58
C SER A 227 11.16 -8.18 11.33
N ARG A 228 11.67 -8.69 10.19
CA ARG A 228 11.76 -7.95 8.92
C ARG A 228 10.44 -7.31 8.49
N LEU A 229 9.33 -8.00 8.74
CA LEU A 229 7.97 -7.49 8.60
C LEU A 229 7.19 -7.89 9.86
N HIS A 230 6.86 -6.93 10.72
CA HIS A 230 6.09 -7.11 11.93
C HIS A 230 4.77 -6.32 11.82
N VAL A 231 3.66 -7.02 11.59
CA VAL A 231 2.33 -6.42 11.50
C VAL A 231 1.55 -6.78 12.76
N VAL A 232 1.15 -5.77 13.54
CA VAL A 232 0.32 -5.92 14.73
C VAL A 232 -1.05 -5.32 14.43
N GLY A 233 -2.09 -6.16 14.43
CA GLY A 233 -3.46 -5.70 14.38
C GLY A 233 -3.84 -5.03 15.70
N GLY A 234 -4.27 -3.77 15.67
CA GLY A 234 -4.96 -3.15 16.80
C GLY A 234 -6.28 -3.87 17.06
N GLY A 235 -6.69 -3.97 18.33
CA GLY A 235 -7.84 -4.77 18.76
C GLY A 235 -9.07 -4.68 17.84
N ALA A 236 -9.67 -5.85 17.60
CA ALA A 236 -11.00 -6.09 17.01
C ALA A 236 -11.25 -5.77 15.52
N ALA A 237 -10.26 -5.43 14.67
CA ALA A 237 -10.52 -5.25 13.23
C ALA A 237 -9.51 -5.99 12.33
N GLY A 238 -9.83 -7.25 12.04
CA GLY A 238 -9.35 -8.01 10.88
C GLY A 238 -8.01 -8.76 11.07
N PRO A 239 -7.91 -10.05 10.70
CA PRO A 239 -6.60 -10.66 10.46
C PRO A 239 -5.84 -9.86 9.39
N VAL A 240 -4.50 -9.96 9.35
CA VAL A 240 -3.73 -9.50 8.18
C VAL A 240 -4.27 -10.26 6.97
N HIS A 241 -5.14 -9.62 6.19
CA HIS A 241 -5.77 -10.23 5.03
C HIS A 241 -4.74 -10.26 3.90
N CYS A 242 -4.04 -11.39 3.76
CA CYS A 242 -3.30 -11.69 2.55
C CYS A 242 -4.30 -12.28 1.54
N ASP A 243 -4.99 -11.38 0.83
CA ASP A 243 -5.86 -11.78 -0.28
C ASP A 243 -4.99 -12.24 -1.45
N VAL A 244 -5.00 -13.55 -1.73
CA VAL A 244 -4.47 -14.09 -2.99
C VAL A 244 -5.67 -14.33 -3.91
N SER A 245 -6.25 -13.23 -4.39
CA SER A 245 -7.31 -13.27 -5.39
C SER A 245 -6.72 -13.55 -6.78
N TYR A 246 -7.22 -14.57 -7.47
CA TYR A 246 -6.99 -14.72 -8.92
C TYR A 246 -8.28 -15.06 -9.66
N ALA A 247 -8.42 -14.47 -10.85
CA ALA A 247 -9.63 -14.48 -11.68
C ALA A 247 -9.52 -15.35 -12.95
N SER A 248 -8.60 -16.33 -13.02
CA SER A 248 -8.48 -17.17 -14.21
C SER A 248 -8.30 -18.65 -13.90
N ILE A 249 -9.27 -19.42 -14.39
CA ILE A 249 -9.38 -20.87 -14.38
C ILE A 249 -8.22 -21.45 -15.22
N GLY A 250 -7.36 -22.31 -14.66
CA GLY A 250 -6.49 -23.18 -15.46
C GLY A 250 -4.98 -23.22 -15.16
N ASP A 251 -4.44 -22.47 -14.19
CA ASP A 251 -3.03 -22.65 -13.78
C ASP A 251 -2.93 -23.67 -12.64
N THR A 252 -2.15 -24.75 -12.85
CA THR A 252 -1.91 -25.83 -11.89
C THR A 252 -0.72 -25.57 -10.96
N THR A 253 -0.13 -24.37 -10.98
CA THR A 253 1.14 -24.08 -10.28
C THR A 253 1.10 -22.98 -9.22
N THR A 254 -0.04 -22.32 -8.99
CA THR A 254 -0.16 -21.25 -7.98
C THR A 254 -0.71 -21.75 -6.65
N ALA A 255 0.17 -22.27 -5.79
CA ALA A 255 -0.13 -22.42 -4.36
C ALA A 255 0.29 -21.14 -3.62
N LEU A 256 -0.48 -20.71 -2.61
CA LEU A 256 0.06 -19.87 -1.55
C LEU A 256 1.20 -20.67 -0.88
N ARG A 257 2.44 -20.44 -1.32
CA ARG A 257 3.60 -21.10 -0.73
C ARG A 257 3.99 -20.34 0.54
N SER A 258 3.45 -20.75 1.67
CA SER A 258 3.97 -20.37 2.99
C SER A 258 5.30 -21.11 3.25
N SER A 259 6.39 -20.62 2.67
CA SER A 259 7.74 -21.18 2.94
C SER A 259 8.25 -20.70 4.29
N LEU A 260 8.29 -21.61 5.26
CA LEU A 260 8.74 -21.37 6.63
C LEU A 260 10.18 -21.90 6.78
N ASN A 261 11.15 -21.18 6.20
CA ASN A 261 12.58 -21.53 6.30
C ASN A 261 13.14 -21.07 7.66
N GLY A 262 13.08 -21.94 8.67
CA GLY A 262 13.73 -21.72 9.97
C GLY A 262 14.77 -22.81 10.26
N GLY A 263 16.04 -22.43 10.51
CA GLY A 263 17.03 -23.35 11.08
C GLY A 263 16.60 -23.82 12.47
N ALA A 264 17.01 -25.04 12.87
CA ALA A 264 16.82 -25.78 14.14
C ALA A 264 15.42 -25.79 14.83
N GLY A 265 14.58 -24.76 14.71
CA GLY A 265 13.24 -24.65 15.28
C GLY A 265 12.09 -24.81 14.29
N GLY A 266 12.35 -24.76 12.97
CA GLY A 266 11.30 -24.79 11.93
C GLY A 266 10.35 -23.58 12.00
N GLY A 267 9.51 -23.38 10.97
CA GLY A 267 8.33 -22.54 11.14
C GLY A 267 7.08 -23.38 10.92
N TYR A 268 6.02 -23.05 11.66
CA TYR A 268 4.76 -23.80 11.67
C TYR A 268 3.61 -22.90 11.23
N LEU A 269 2.67 -23.45 10.45
CA LEU A 269 1.35 -22.84 10.25
C LEU A 269 0.48 -23.24 11.43
N SER A 270 0.27 -22.33 12.38
CA SER A 270 -0.51 -22.58 13.60
C SER A 270 -1.84 -21.81 13.59
N GLY A 271 -2.92 -22.47 13.96
CA GLY A 271 -4.15 -21.79 14.38
C GLY A 271 -3.98 -21.16 15.76
N TYR A 272 -4.71 -20.06 16.05
CA TYR A 272 -4.67 -19.39 17.36
C TYR A 272 -5.56 -20.09 18.40
N SER A 273 -6.50 -20.93 17.95
CA SER A 273 -7.28 -21.86 18.79
C SER A 273 -6.65 -23.26 18.72
N ASN A 274 -7.10 -24.17 19.58
CA ASN A 274 -6.71 -25.59 19.56
C ASN A 274 -7.06 -26.33 18.25
N ASP A 275 -7.52 -25.60 17.22
CA ASP A 275 -8.13 -26.11 16.02
C ASP A 275 -7.32 -25.69 14.77
N ALA A 276 -6.65 -26.65 14.14
CA ALA A 276 -6.19 -26.49 12.76
C ALA A 276 -7.24 -27.10 11.82
N ASN A 277 -7.82 -26.28 10.94
CA ASN A 277 -8.86 -26.71 9.99
C ASN A 277 -8.33 -26.62 8.55
N LEU A 278 -8.48 -27.70 7.79
CA LEU A 278 -8.34 -27.74 6.34
C LEU A 278 -9.71 -28.09 5.75
N ALA A 279 -10.31 -27.17 5.00
CA ALA A 279 -11.66 -27.32 4.47
C ALA A 279 -11.66 -27.15 2.96
N HIS A 280 -12.46 -27.96 2.26
CA HIS A 280 -12.67 -27.88 0.82
C HIS A 280 -14.17 -27.78 0.52
N ASN A 281 -14.54 -26.81 -0.31
CA ASN A 281 -15.93 -26.47 -0.65
C ASN A 281 -16.83 -26.17 0.58
N CYS A 282 -16.25 -25.73 1.69
CA CYS A 282 -17.00 -25.19 2.82
C CYS A 282 -16.19 -24.13 3.57
N GLU A 283 -16.89 -23.26 4.28
CA GLU A 283 -16.31 -22.19 5.09
C GLU A 283 -17.04 -22.12 6.43
N PHE A 284 -16.32 -21.82 7.51
CA PHE A 284 -16.91 -21.54 8.80
C PHE A 284 -17.11 -20.04 8.97
N ILE A 285 -18.35 -19.62 9.17
CA ILE A 285 -18.69 -18.23 9.50
C ILE A 285 -19.10 -18.19 10.97
N SER A 286 -18.29 -17.50 11.78
CA SER A 286 -18.59 -17.32 13.21
C SER A 286 -20.01 -16.78 13.41
N GLY A 287 -20.79 -17.43 14.29
CA GLY A 287 -22.18 -17.06 14.55
C GLY A 287 -23.23 -17.59 13.55
N SER A 288 -22.81 -18.17 12.40
CA SER A 288 -23.73 -18.73 11.38
C SER A 288 -23.47 -20.21 11.05
N GLY A 289 -22.41 -20.81 11.60
CA GLY A 289 -22.07 -22.22 11.38
C GLY A 289 -21.29 -22.43 10.07
N TRP A 290 -21.28 -23.68 9.59
CA TRP A 290 -20.61 -24.03 8.33
C TRP A 290 -21.51 -23.75 7.14
N ILE A 291 -20.97 -23.09 6.12
CA ILE A 291 -21.64 -22.80 4.85
C ILE A 291 -21.00 -23.62 3.75
N ALA A 292 -21.81 -24.34 2.98
CA ALA A 292 -21.34 -25.09 1.83
C ALA A 292 -21.02 -24.14 0.68
N ARG A 293 -19.94 -24.37 -0.06
CA ARG A 293 -19.60 -23.66 -1.31
C ARG A 293 -19.88 -24.51 -2.56
N GLY A 294 -20.17 -25.79 -2.37
CA GLY A 294 -20.54 -26.73 -3.43
C GLY A 294 -21.47 -27.83 -2.93
N ALA A 295 -21.80 -28.80 -3.80
CA ALA A 295 -22.70 -29.90 -3.47
C ALA A 295 -22.06 -30.99 -2.60
N VAL A 296 -20.73 -30.97 -2.50
CA VAL A 296 -19.93 -31.85 -1.64
C VAL A 296 -18.92 -30.99 -0.89
N ALA A 297 -18.67 -31.35 0.36
CA ALA A 297 -17.70 -30.67 1.20
C ALA A 297 -16.91 -31.68 2.04
N SER A 298 -15.64 -31.41 2.24
CA SER A 298 -14.76 -32.17 3.13
C SER A 298 -14.00 -31.23 4.05
N ARG A 299 -13.71 -31.73 5.25
CA ARG A 299 -12.95 -30.98 6.26
C ARG A 299 -12.11 -31.93 7.08
N HIS A 300 -10.86 -31.56 7.34
CA HIS A 300 -10.00 -32.21 8.32
C HIS A 300 -9.74 -31.23 9.46
N THR A 301 -9.82 -31.72 10.70
CA THR A 301 -9.53 -30.92 11.89
C THR A 301 -8.55 -31.61 12.80
N GLN A 302 -7.69 -30.81 13.42
CA GLN A 302 -6.94 -31.18 14.61
C GLN A 302 -7.48 -30.37 15.76
N GLU A 303 -8.22 -30.99 16.69
CA GLU A 303 -8.86 -30.32 17.83
C GLU A 303 -8.51 -31.08 19.11
N GLY A 304 -7.98 -30.37 20.11
CA GLY A 304 -7.62 -30.98 21.40
C GLY A 304 -6.64 -32.15 21.28
N GLY A 305 -5.83 -32.18 20.22
CA GLY A 305 -4.88 -33.26 19.90
C GLY A 305 -5.46 -34.44 19.11
N ALA A 306 -6.77 -34.52 18.91
CA ALA A 306 -7.40 -35.54 18.07
C ALA A 306 -7.44 -35.09 16.61
N HIS A 307 -7.34 -36.04 15.68
CA HIS A 307 -7.51 -35.79 14.25
C HIS A 307 -8.87 -36.33 13.80
N SER A 308 -9.68 -35.50 13.14
CA SER A 308 -11.01 -35.87 12.68
C SER A 308 -11.20 -35.54 11.21
N TRP A 309 -11.86 -36.45 10.49
CA TRP A 309 -12.15 -36.33 9.06
C TRP A 309 -13.66 -36.24 8.86
N PHE A 310 -14.10 -35.23 8.11
CA PHE A 310 -15.51 -34.92 7.85
C PHE A 310 -15.79 -35.00 6.35
N GLY A 311 -17.00 -35.43 6.01
CA GLY A 311 -17.45 -35.51 4.62
C GLY A 311 -18.97 -35.44 4.51
N ASN A 312 -19.45 -34.61 3.58
CA ASN A 312 -20.87 -34.42 3.30
C ASN A 312 -21.08 -34.36 1.78
N ALA A 313 -22.23 -34.88 1.34
CA ALA A 313 -22.68 -34.85 -0.05
C ALA A 313 -24.16 -34.44 -0.10
N GLY A 314 -24.63 -33.99 -1.27
CA GLY A 314 -26.01 -33.52 -1.47
C GLY A 314 -26.29 -32.16 -0.81
N LEU A 315 -25.26 -31.33 -0.62
CA LEU A 315 -25.39 -30.01 -0.01
C LEU A 315 -25.94 -28.97 -1.01
N THR A 316 -26.64 -27.96 -0.51
CA THR A 316 -27.00 -26.78 -1.31
C THR A 316 -25.87 -25.76 -1.20
N ALA A 317 -25.32 -25.32 -2.34
CA ALA A 317 -24.31 -24.26 -2.34
C ALA A 317 -24.85 -23.00 -1.64
N HIS A 318 -23.99 -22.37 -0.82
CA HIS A 318 -24.30 -21.26 0.09
C HIS A 318 -25.33 -21.57 1.19
N GLY A 319 -25.76 -22.83 1.32
CA GLY A 319 -26.59 -23.29 2.43
C GLY A 319 -25.77 -23.58 3.69
N SER A 320 -26.38 -23.36 4.85
CA SER A 320 -25.82 -23.81 6.13
C SER A 320 -25.93 -25.33 6.25
N PHE A 321 -24.91 -25.96 6.83
CA PHE A 321 -24.92 -27.39 7.11
C PHE A 321 -24.08 -27.71 8.36
N VAL A 322 -24.25 -28.92 8.88
CA VAL A 322 -23.41 -29.45 9.95
C VAL A 322 -22.48 -30.50 9.35
N PRO A 323 -21.14 -30.32 9.44
CA PRO A 323 -20.20 -31.32 8.98
C PRO A 323 -20.41 -32.66 9.69
N THR A 324 -20.47 -33.73 8.93
CA THR A 324 -20.61 -35.09 9.45
C THR A 324 -19.23 -35.73 9.55
N GLU A 325 -18.81 -36.03 10.78
CA GLU A 325 -17.58 -36.78 11.02
C GLU A 325 -17.69 -38.18 10.39
N ARG A 326 -16.59 -38.67 9.83
CA ARG A 326 -16.49 -39.99 9.18
C ARG A 326 -15.44 -40.88 9.84
N LEU A 327 -14.34 -40.30 10.32
CA LEU A 327 -13.25 -41.03 10.96
C LEU A 327 -12.61 -40.15 12.03
N ARG A 328 -12.08 -40.77 13.09
CA ARG A 328 -11.29 -40.08 14.11
C ARG A 328 -10.11 -40.91 14.57
N LEU A 329 -8.97 -40.24 14.73
CA LEU A 329 -7.82 -40.70 15.49
C LEU A 329 -7.81 -39.91 16.80
N GLU A 330 -8.11 -40.60 17.90
CA GLU A 330 -8.12 -39.98 19.22
C GLU A 330 -6.72 -39.68 19.73
N VAL A 331 -6.62 -38.81 20.74
CA VAL A 331 -5.34 -38.47 21.41
C VAL A 331 -4.63 -39.72 21.94
N GLY A 332 -5.39 -40.73 22.37
CA GLY A 332 -4.86 -42.03 22.84
C GLY A 332 -4.40 -42.98 21.72
N GLY A 333 -4.49 -42.58 20.44
CA GLY A 333 -4.09 -43.38 19.29
C GLY A 333 -5.15 -44.32 18.73
N THR A 334 -6.36 -44.35 19.31
CA THR A 334 -7.48 -45.16 18.81
C THR A 334 -7.99 -44.58 17.49
N LEU A 335 -7.95 -45.37 16.42
CA LEU A 335 -8.65 -45.07 15.17
C LEU A 335 -10.06 -45.66 15.23
N ARG A 336 -11.09 -44.82 15.10
CA ARG A 336 -12.50 -45.26 15.16
C ARG A 336 -13.39 -44.59 14.14
N ALA A 337 -14.50 -45.26 13.83
CA ALA A 337 -15.63 -44.67 13.13
C ALA A 337 -16.17 -43.46 13.89
N ALA A 338 -16.81 -42.55 13.16
CA ALA A 338 -17.39 -41.36 13.76
C ALA A 338 -18.63 -41.65 14.61
N SER A 339 -19.39 -42.68 14.23
CA SER A 339 -20.64 -43.07 14.87
C SER A 339 -20.71 -44.59 14.99
N ASP A 340 -21.25 -45.05 16.11
CA ASP A 340 -21.39 -46.47 16.42
C ASP A 340 -22.26 -47.20 15.39
N ASN A 341 -21.81 -48.39 14.99
CA ASN A 341 -22.50 -49.34 14.09
C ASN A 341 -23.13 -48.74 12.80
N SER A 342 -22.55 -47.67 12.23
CA SER A 342 -23.11 -46.98 11.06
C SER A 342 -22.21 -46.98 9.82
N GLN A 343 -20.95 -47.41 9.97
CA GLN A 343 -19.93 -47.32 8.93
C GLN A 343 -19.20 -48.65 8.77
N ALA A 344 -19.04 -49.10 7.52
CA ALA A 344 -18.26 -50.29 7.18
C ALA A 344 -16.78 -49.94 6.97
N LEU A 345 -15.90 -50.89 7.25
CA LEU A 345 -14.48 -50.79 6.92
C LEU A 345 -14.21 -51.42 5.55
N GLY A 346 -14.21 -50.59 4.50
CA GLY A 346 -14.12 -51.03 3.11
C GLY A 346 -15.51 -51.33 2.51
N GLY A 347 -15.50 -51.84 1.29
CA GLY A 347 -16.72 -52.20 0.55
C GLY A 347 -16.47 -53.32 -0.45
N ALA A 348 -17.54 -53.77 -1.11
CA ALA A 348 -17.48 -54.88 -2.06
C ALA A 348 -16.46 -54.66 -3.19
N SER A 349 -16.38 -53.44 -3.73
CA SER A 349 -15.38 -53.04 -4.73
C SER A 349 -14.03 -52.57 -4.15
N PHE A 350 -14.01 -52.11 -2.88
CA PHE A 350 -12.84 -51.56 -2.20
C PHE A 350 -12.50 -52.33 -0.90
N ARG A 351 -11.94 -53.53 -1.07
CA ARG A 351 -11.59 -54.41 0.06
C ARG A 351 -10.18 -54.14 0.57
N TRP A 352 -10.01 -54.23 1.89
CA TRP A 352 -8.70 -54.34 2.51
C TRP A 352 -8.08 -55.70 2.20
N ALA A 353 -6.81 -55.72 1.81
CA ALA A 353 -6.13 -56.95 1.43
C ALA A 353 -5.87 -57.87 2.65
N VAL A 354 -5.44 -57.30 3.77
CA VAL A 354 -5.06 -58.02 5.00
C VAL A 354 -5.24 -57.11 6.22
N VAL A 355 -5.57 -57.69 7.38
CA VAL A 355 -5.52 -57.03 8.70
C VAL A 355 -4.48 -57.75 9.56
N TYR A 356 -3.49 -57.02 10.09
CA TYR A 356 -2.53 -57.52 11.08
C TYR A 356 -2.92 -57.01 12.46
N ALA A 357 -3.25 -57.92 13.38
CA ALA A 357 -3.68 -57.58 14.74
C ALA A 357 -3.03 -58.52 15.77
N GLY A 358 -2.77 -58.01 16.98
CA GLY A 358 -2.22 -58.80 18.08
C GLY A 358 -3.24 -59.76 18.73
N THR A 359 -4.53 -59.46 18.60
CA THR A 359 -5.65 -60.28 19.08
C THR A 359 -6.76 -60.36 18.03
N GLY A 360 -7.66 -61.34 18.16
CA GLY A 360 -8.84 -61.45 17.29
C GLY A 360 -9.79 -60.25 17.43
N ALA A 361 -10.65 -60.06 16.42
CA ALA A 361 -11.65 -59.00 16.42
C ALA A 361 -12.72 -59.25 17.51
N ILE A 362 -13.02 -58.21 18.28
CA ILE A 362 -14.11 -58.25 19.25
C ILE A 362 -15.43 -58.02 18.51
N ASN A 363 -16.35 -58.98 18.58
CA ASN A 363 -17.70 -58.85 18.04
C ASN A 363 -18.70 -58.81 19.21
N THR A 364 -19.48 -57.73 19.29
CA THR A 364 -20.52 -57.60 20.33
C THR A 364 -21.54 -58.74 20.21
N SER A 365 -21.72 -59.48 21.31
CA SER A 365 -22.70 -60.57 21.40
C SER A 365 -23.53 -60.46 22.69
N ASP A 366 -23.90 -59.25 23.04
CA ASP A 366 -24.71 -58.96 24.22
C ASP A 366 -26.13 -59.54 24.06
N ALA A 367 -26.60 -60.30 25.05
CA ALA A 367 -27.92 -60.92 25.03
C ALA A 367 -29.06 -59.88 24.99
N ARG A 368 -28.82 -58.66 25.48
CA ARG A 368 -29.81 -57.58 25.49
C ARG A 368 -30.10 -57.03 24.09
N GLU A 369 -29.21 -57.27 23.14
CA GLU A 369 -29.32 -56.80 21.75
C GLU A 369 -29.79 -57.91 20.80
N LYS A 370 -30.17 -59.08 21.32
CA LYS A 370 -30.51 -60.26 20.51
C LYS A 370 -31.87 -60.84 20.86
N ALA A 371 -32.69 -61.07 19.83
CA ALA A 371 -33.85 -61.94 19.92
C ALA A 371 -33.42 -63.39 19.71
N TRP A 372 -33.43 -64.19 20.77
CA TRP A 372 -33.03 -65.59 20.69
C TRP A 372 -34.01 -66.42 19.83
N ARG A 373 -33.48 -67.25 18.93
CA ARG A 373 -34.26 -68.06 17.96
C ARG A 373 -34.23 -69.57 18.20
N GLY A 374 -33.50 -70.05 19.21
CA GLY A 374 -33.36 -71.49 19.48
C GLY A 374 -32.22 -72.16 18.72
N SER A 375 -32.20 -73.48 18.73
CA SER A 375 -31.18 -74.31 18.07
C SER A 375 -31.46 -74.48 16.57
N ALA A 376 -30.44 -74.89 15.82
CA ALA A 376 -30.59 -75.17 14.40
C ALA A 376 -31.57 -76.31 14.12
N THR A 377 -32.33 -76.17 13.04
CA THR A 377 -33.33 -77.12 12.56
C THR A 377 -32.67 -78.35 11.93
N PRO A 378 -33.42 -79.46 11.74
CA PRO A 378 -32.89 -80.64 11.07
C PRO A 378 -32.40 -80.39 9.64
N ALA A 379 -33.05 -79.50 8.90
CA ALA A 379 -32.65 -79.11 7.54
C ALA A 379 -31.34 -78.33 7.55
N GLU A 380 -31.22 -77.36 8.45
CA GLU A 380 -29.96 -76.62 8.68
C GLU A 380 -28.81 -77.55 9.05
N MET A 381 -29.05 -78.54 9.92
CA MET A 381 -28.00 -79.51 10.28
C MET A 381 -27.61 -80.44 9.14
N ARG A 382 -28.55 -80.82 8.25
CA ARG A 382 -28.20 -81.56 7.01
C ARG A 382 -27.37 -80.69 6.06
N ALA A 383 -27.75 -79.43 5.87
CA ALA A 383 -26.98 -78.48 5.09
C ALA A 383 -25.56 -78.34 5.64
N ALA A 384 -25.40 -78.09 6.93
CA ALA A 384 -24.11 -77.96 7.59
C ALA A 384 -23.20 -79.18 7.37
N ARG A 385 -23.75 -80.40 7.44
CA ARG A 385 -22.99 -81.63 7.14
C ARG A 385 -22.50 -81.67 5.71
N ARG A 386 -23.36 -81.33 4.74
CA ARG A 386 -22.98 -81.26 3.32
C ARG A 386 -21.96 -80.15 3.06
N ILE A 387 -22.04 -79.04 3.80
CA ILE A 387 -21.06 -77.95 3.70
C ILE A 387 -19.69 -78.39 4.23
N MET A 388 -19.62 -79.25 5.25
CA MET A 388 -18.33 -79.79 5.71
C MET A 388 -17.59 -80.55 4.60
N ASP A 389 -18.32 -81.21 3.69
CA ASP A 389 -17.73 -81.91 2.54
C ASP A 389 -17.17 -80.95 1.46
N GLU A 390 -17.55 -79.66 1.50
CA GLU A 390 -17.04 -78.61 0.60
C GLU A 390 -15.74 -77.96 1.08
N LEU A 391 -15.28 -78.27 2.30
CA LEU A 391 -14.03 -77.72 2.82
C LEU A 391 -12.82 -78.25 2.04
N GLY A 392 -12.03 -77.35 1.47
CA GLY A 392 -10.88 -77.72 0.65
C GLY A 392 -9.84 -76.63 0.48
N PHE A 393 -8.73 -77.01 -0.17
CA PHE A 393 -7.70 -76.06 -0.55
C PHE A 393 -8.05 -75.36 -1.87
N TYR A 394 -7.83 -74.05 -1.92
CA TYR A 394 -7.91 -73.25 -3.14
C TYR A 394 -6.70 -72.32 -3.26
N GLN A 395 -6.48 -71.82 -4.47
CA GLN A 395 -5.47 -70.81 -4.76
C GLN A 395 -6.14 -69.70 -5.57
N TRP A 396 -5.71 -68.46 -5.38
CA TRP A 396 -6.26 -67.35 -6.17
C TRP A 396 -5.75 -67.41 -7.61
N ASN A 397 -6.65 -67.34 -8.60
CA ASN A 397 -6.30 -67.37 -10.01
C ASN A 397 -5.25 -66.29 -10.38
N HIS A 398 -5.40 -65.06 -9.86
CA HIS A 398 -4.41 -64.00 -10.11
C HIS A 398 -3.03 -64.33 -9.50
N ALA A 399 -2.99 -65.03 -8.36
CA ALA A 399 -1.75 -65.42 -7.72
C ALA A 399 -1.06 -66.56 -8.48
N ILE A 400 -1.83 -67.51 -9.02
CA ILE A 400 -1.32 -68.55 -9.92
C ILE A 400 -0.74 -67.90 -11.18
N ALA A 401 -1.48 -66.97 -11.80
CA ALA A 401 -1.00 -66.27 -12.99
C ALA A 401 0.29 -65.49 -12.71
N ALA A 402 0.43 -64.87 -11.54
CA ALA A 402 1.60 -64.09 -11.17
C ALA A 402 2.81 -64.91 -10.68
N LYS A 403 2.59 -66.03 -9.99
CA LYS A 403 3.63 -66.78 -9.25
C LYS A 403 3.80 -68.24 -9.71
N GLY A 404 2.99 -68.69 -10.66
CA GLY A 404 2.84 -70.10 -11.01
C GLY A 404 2.08 -70.88 -9.93
N VAL A 405 1.56 -72.06 -10.31
CA VAL A 405 0.79 -72.93 -9.39
C VAL A 405 1.59 -73.33 -8.15
N ASN A 406 2.90 -73.50 -8.29
CA ASN A 406 3.79 -73.88 -7.17
C ASN A 406 4.18 -72.69 -6.28
N GLY A 407 4.13 -71.45 -6.79
CA GLY A 407 4.48 -70.24 -6.04
C GLY A 407 3.28 -69.53 -5.38
N ALA A 408 2.07 -69.79 -5.85
CA ALA A 408 0.85 -69.28 -5.24
C ALA A 408 0.54 -70.01 -3.91
N ARG A 409 0.14 -69.26 -2.89
CA ARG A 409 -0.20 -69.85 -1.59
C ARG A 409 -1.50 -70.64 -1.68
N ARG A 410 -1.55 -71.80 -1.01
CA ARG A 410 -2.77 -72.58 -0.78
C ARG A 410 -3.53 -71.99 0.40
N HIS A 411 -4.79 -71.65 0.17
CA HIS A 411 -5.76 -71.19 1.16
C HIS A 411 -6.74 -72.33 1.44
N PHE A 412 -7.37 -72.36 2.61
CA PHE A 412 -8.35 -73.39 2.98
C PHE A 412 -9.69 -72.74 3.28
N GLY A 413 -10.78 -73.35 2.82
CA GLY A 413 -12.12 -72.83 3.05
C GLY A 413 -13.15 -73.44 2.10
N VAL A 414 -14.22 -72.69 1.85
CA VAL A 414 -15.35 -73.10 1.01
C VAL A 414 -15.50 -72.21 -0.21
N ARG A 415 -16.25 -72.69 -1.20
CA ARG A 415 -16.71 -71.90 -2.35
C ARG A 415 -18.12 -71.39 -2.07
N ALA A 416 -18.31 -70.07 -2.05
CA ALA A 416 -19.57 -69.46 -1.62
C ALA A 416 -20.79 -69.94 -2.41
N GLN A 417 -20.66 -70.06 -3.74
CA GLN A 417 -21.74 -70.55 -4.60
C GLN A 417 -22.13 -72.00 -4.30
N ALA A 418 -21.18 -72.86 -3.92
CA ALA A 418 -21.48 -74.25 -3.54
C ALA A 418 -22.31 -74.30 -2.26
N ILE A 419 -22.02 -73.42 -1.29
CA ILE A 419 -22.80 -73.30 -0.07
C ILE A 419 -24.23 -72.85 -0.39
N TRP A 420 -24.38 -71.89 -1.32
CA TRP A 420 -25.69 -71.46 -1.81
C TRP A 420 -26.51 -72.63 -2.37
N ALA A 421 -25.90 -73.44 -3.24
CA ALA A 421 -26.55 -74.60 -3.84
C ALA A 421 -26.95 -75.66 -2.79
N ILE A 422 -26.11 -75.90 -1.78
CA ILE A 422 -26.43 -76.84 -0.69
C ILE A 422 -27.61 -76.35 0.14
N MET A 423 -27.60 -75.09 0.54
CA MET A 423 -28.68 -74.49 1.34
C MET A 423 -30.00 -74.50 0.55
N ALA A 424 -29.95 -74.19 -0.75
CA ALA A 424 -31.12 -74.24 -1.63
C ALA A 424 -31.65 -75.67 -1.80
N ALA A 425 -30.77 -76.67 -1.93
CA ALA A 425 -31.16 -78.07 -2.03
C ALA A 425 -31.81 -78.62 -0.75
N GLU A 426 -31.53 -78.02 0.42
CA GLU A 426 -32.22 -78.34 1.67
C GLU A 426 -33.51 -77.51 1.89
N GLY A 427 -33.88 -76.67 0.91
CA GLY A 427 -35.07 -75.82 0.97
C GLY A 427 -34.97 -74.66 1.96
N LEU A 428 -33.74 -74.25 2.31
CA LEU A 428 -33.50 -73.18 3.29
C LEU A 428 -33.46 -71.79 2.65
N ILE A 429 -33.10 -71.71 1.37
CA ILE A 429 -33.03 -70.48 0.57
C ILE A 429 -33.42 -70.79 -0.89
N ASP A 430 -33.63 -69.75 -1.68
CA ASP A 430 -33.87 -69.90 -3.11
C ASP A 430 -32.59 -70.28 -3.88
N PRO A 431 -32.70 -71.07 -4.96
CA PRO A 431 -31.58 -71.35 -5.84
C PRO A 431 -31.11 -70.08 -6.57
N LEU A 432 -29.87 -70.11 -7.08
CA LEU A 432 -29.40 -69.05 -7.97
C LEU A 432 -30.28 -68.99 -9.22
N ASP A 433 -30.54 -67.78 -9.71
CA ASP A 433 -31.31 -67.57 -10.94
C ASP A 433 -30.51 -67.97 -12.20
N ALA A 434 -31.12 -67.78 -13.38
CA ALA A 434 -30.51 -68.13 -14.65
C ALA A 434 -29.21 -67.35 -14.95
N ASP A 435 -29.05 -66.16 -14.36
CA ASP A 435 -27.87 -65.31 -14.49
C ASP A 435 -26.84 -65.58 -13.37
N GLY A 436 -27.12 -66.56 -12.49
CA GLY A 436 -26.26 -66.91 -11.36
C GLY A 436 -26.38 -65.98 -10.17
N ARG A 437 -27.41 -65.11 -10.11
CA ARG A 437 -27.65 -64.21 -8.98
C ARG A 437 -28.40 -64.93 -7.86
N PRO A 438 -28.07 -64.62 -6.60
CA PRO A 438 -28.82 -65.15 -5.48
C PRO A 438 -30.09 -64.35 -5.21
N GLY A 439 -31.12 -65.03 -4.69
CA GLY A 439 -32.22 -64.37 -3.98
C GLY A 439 -31.82 -63.93 -2.56
N ASP A 440 -32.76 -63.34 -1.84
CA ASP A 440 -32.57 -62.95 -0.44
C ASP A 440 -32.30 -64.18 0.44
N THR A 441 -31.41 -64.01 1.42
CA THR A 441 -31.06 -65.07 2.38
C THR A 441 -31.23 -64.58 3.81
N ALA A 442 -31.81 -65.44 4.66
CA ALA A 442 -31.89 -65.21 6.10
C ALA A 442 -30.57 -65.52 6.83
N TYR A 443 -29.59 -66.10 6.15
CA TYR A 443 -28.35 -66.60 6.74
C TYR A 443 -27.19 -65.64 6.49
N ALA A 444 -26.82 -64.87 7.51
CA ALA A 444 -25.80 -63.82 7.39
C ALA A 444 -24.40 -64.31 7.02
N PHE A 445 -24.07 -65.60 7.19
CA PHE A 445 -22.79 -66.14 6.75
C PHE A 445 -22.66 -66.25 5.22
N LEU A 446 -23.77 -66.13 4.48
CA LEU A 446 -23.82 -65.97 3.04
C LEU A 446 -23.98 -64.48 2.72
N CYS A 447 -23.09 -63.93 1.90
CA CYS A 447 -23.16 -62.54 1.47
C CYS A 447 -23.07 -62.47 -0.06
N TRP A 448 -23.79 -61.51 -0.62
CA TRP A 448 -23.67 -61.15 -2.03
C TRP A 448 -23.82 -59.64 -2.13
N ASP A 449 -22.91 -59.02 -2.87
CA ASP A 449 -22.90 -57.60 -3.13
C ASP A 449 -22.73 -57.38 -4.62
N GLU A 450 -23.40 -56.36 -5.14
CA GLU A 450 -23.33 -55.96 -6.52
C GLU A 450 -23.16 -54.46 -6.61
N TRP A 451 -22.35 -54.02 -7.56
CA TRP A 451 -22.03 -52.63 -7.77
C TRP A 451 -21.84 -52.35 -9.27
N LEU A 452 -21.84 -51.05 -9.59
CA LEU A 452 -21.61 -50.56 -10.94
C LEU A 452 -20.19 -49.99 -11.01
N ASP A 453 -19.36 -50.50 -11.91
CA ASP A 453 -18.09 -49.86 -12.27
C ASP A 453 -18.39 -48.75 -13.29
N GLY A 454 -18.12 -47.48 -12.96
CA GLY A 454 -18.16 -46.38 -13.95
C GLY A 454 -18.94 -45.10 -13.61
N THR A 455 -19.13 -44.68 -12.36
CA THR A 455 -19.78 -43.37 -12.06
C THR A 455 -18.99 -42.42 -11.17
N ASP A 456 -17.68 -42.62 -10.99
CA ASP A 456 -16.85 -41.73 -10.17
C ASP A 456 -15.79 -40.98 -11.00
N GLY A 457 -16.15 -40.59 -12.24
CA GLY A 457 -15.37 -39.69 -13.07
C GLY A 457 -15.99 -38.30 -13.07
N ALA A 458 -15.24 -37.30 -12.62
CA ALA A 458 -15.58 -35.87 -12.74
C ALA A 458 -15.70 -35.37 -14.20
N ASP A 459 -15.58 -36.28 -15.19
CA ASP A 459 -15.52 -35.99 -16.60
C ASP A 459 -16.64 -36.80 -17.26
N GLY A 460 -17.74 -36.14 -17.62
CA GLY A 460 -19.00 -36.74 -18.10
C GLY A 460 -18.91 -37.49 -19.43
N ALA A 461 -18.13 -38.56 -19.48
CA ALA A 461 -18.16 -39.56 -20.53
C ALA A 461 -19.08 -40.70 -20.08
N ASP A 462 -20.22 -40.82 -20.76
CA ASP A 462 -21.18 -41.93 -20.61
C ASP A 462 -20.55 -43.26 -21.10
N ASP A 463 -19.67 -43.87 -20.31
CA ASP A 463 -19.32 -45.29 -20.48
C ASP A 463 -20.40 -46.12 -19.78
N PRO A 464 -21.09 -47.06 -20.45
CA PRO A 464 -22.13 -47.87 -19.81
C PRO A 464 -21.58 -48.57 -18.57
N ALA A 465 -22.15 -48.24 -17.41
CA ALA A 465 -21.68 -48.76 -16.14
C ALA A 465 -21.68 -50.30 -16.14
N ILE A 466 -20.49 -50.90 -15.97
CA ILE A 466 -20.33 -52.35 -16.00
C ILE A 466 -20.78 -52.89 -14.65
N ARG A 467 -21.85 -53.68 -14.65
CA ARG A 467 -22.36 -54.35 -13.45
C ARG A 467 -21.39 -55.45 -13.02
N ARG A 468 -20.98 -55.42 -11.76
CA ARG A 468 -20.08 -56.41 -11.14
C ARG A 468 -20.66 -56.89 -9.83
N ASP A 469 -20.36 -58.13 -9.49
CA ASP A 469 -20.81 -58.73 -8.26
C ASP A 469 -19.70 -59.50 -7.55
N ARG A 470 -20.00 -59.90 -6.31
CA ARG A 470 -19.17 -60.82 -5.56
C ARG A 470 -19.99 -61.57 -4.51
N PHE A 471 -19.75 -62.87 -4.45
CA PHE A 471 -20.14 -63.68 -3.32
C PHE A 471 -19.09 -63.60 -2.20
N GLY A 472 -19.57 -63.49 -0.97
CA GLY A 472 -18.79 -63.46 0.26
C GLY A 472 -19.26 -64.52 1.26
N ILE A 473 -18.35 -64.89 2.17
CA ILE A 473 -18.65 -65.73 3.33
C ILE A 473 -18.22 -64.97 4.58
N ARG A 474 -19.02 -65.05 5.66
CA ARG A 474 -18.56 -64.67 7.01
C ARG A 474 -18.01 -65.92 7.70
N PRO A 475 -16.69 -66.16 7.65
CA PRO A 475 -16.10 -67.44 8.04
C PRO A 475 -16.33 -67.77 9.52
N ASP A 476 -16.35 -66.77 10.40
CA ASP A 476 -16.55 -66.98 11.84
C ASP A 476 -17.95 -67.55 12.14
N GLN A 477 -18.98 -67.01 11.48
CA GLN A 477 -20.36 -67.50 11.65
C GLN A 477 -20.54 -68.88 11.00
N LEU A 478 -19.96 -69.09 9.82
CA LEU A 478 -19.99 -70.39 9.17
C LEU A 478 -19.32 -71.46 10.05
N ALA A 479 -18.15 -71.16 10.62
CA ALA A 479 -17.45 -72.09 11.50
C ALA A 479 -18.30 -72.50 12.71
N LEU A 480 -18.97 -71.55 13.38
CA LEU A 480 -19.89 -71.86 14.49
C LEU A 480 -21.04 -72.78 14.06
N PHE A 481 -21.59 -72.56 12.86
CA PHE A 481 -22.63 -73.41 12.30
C PHE A 481 -22.16 -74.86 12.02
N LEU A 482 -20.94 -75.00 11.49
CA LEU A 482 -20.35 -76.32 11.24
C LEU A 482 -19.98 -77.04 12.55
N ILE A 483 -19.50 -76.31 13.57
CA ILE A 483 -19.23 -76.86 14.91
C ILE A 483 -20.50 -77.46 15.51
N ALA A 484 -21.65 -76.79 15.39
CA ALA A 484 -22.92 -77.31 15.88
C ALA A 484 -23.32 -78.64 15.21
N ALA A 485 -23.06 -78.78 13.90
CA ALA A 485 -23.32 -80.03 13.19
C ALA A 485 -22.33 -81.14 13.56
N GLN A 486 -21.07 -80.79 13.81
CA GLN A 486 -20.07 -81.73 14.32
C GLN A 486 -20.46 -82.24 15.71
N GLU A 487 -20.89 -81.37 16.62
CA GLU A 487 -21.39 -81.72 17.94
C GLU A 487 -22.57 -82.69 17.86
N GLN A 488 -23.56 -82.41 17.00
CA GLN A 488 -24.70 -83.32 16.81
C GLN A 488 -24.27 -84.71 16.32
N ARG A 489 -23.26 -84.77 15.44
CA ARG A 489 -22.72 -86.04 14.94
C ARG A 489 -21.98 -86.81 16.04
N ILE A 490 -21.22 -86.12 16.89
CA ILE A 490 -20.52 -86.73 18.02
C ILE A 490 -21.54 -87.29 19.02
N ALA A 491 -22.53 -86.49 19.42
CA ALA A 491 -23.58 -86.93 20.33
C ALA A 491 -24.36 -88.16 19.79
N ALA A 492 -24.61 -88.22 18.48
CA ALA A 492 -25.25 -89.38 17.86
C ALA A 492 -24.38 -90.64 17.88
N LEU A 493 -23.06 -90.50 17.77
CA LEU A 493 -22.12 -91.61 17.91
C LEU A 493 -22.01 -92.09 19.35
N GLU A 494 -21.97 -91.16 20.32
CA GLU A 494 -21.94 -91.48 21.75
C GLU A 494 -23.22 -92.19 22.21
N ALA A 495 -24.38 -91.82 21.67
CA ALA A 495 -25.65 -92.48 21.97
C ALA A 495 -25.79 -93.88 21.33
N ALA A 496 -24.96 -94.19 20.33
CA ALA A 496 -24.97 -95.47 19.62
C ALA A 496 -23.91 -96.47 20.16
N ALA A 497 -23.00 -96.00 21.01
CA ALA A 497 -22.01 -96.80 21.73
C ALA A 497 -22.58 -97.31 23.06
#